data_AF-A0A432VLY2-F1
#
_entry.id   AF-A0A432VLY2-F1
#
_cell.length_a   1.000
_cell.length_b   1.000
_cell.length_c   1.000
_cell.angle_alpha   90.00
_cell.angle_beta   90.00
_cell.angle_gamma   90.00
#
_symmetry.space_group_name_H-M   'P 1'
#
loop_
_entity.id
_entity.type
_entity.pdbx_description
1 polymer ?
#
loop_
_entity_poly.entity_id
_entity_poly.type
_entity_poly.pdbx_seq_one_letter_code
_entity_poly.pdbx_strand_id
1 'polypeptide(L)' 'MKEVAFCLANKNNTAALEQEDGSRVVLIKNGYGGVSLAFSIYPEGTGSRIDYRKKFGTIGGVWKQCVGKNSAN' A
#
# COMPACT_ATOMS: atom_id res chain seq x y z
N MET A 1 -3.19 -10.52 0.50
CA MET A 1 -2.36 -9.61 1.33
C MET A 1 -0.94 -9.45 0.80
N LYS A 2 -0.16 -10.53 0.72
CA LYS A 2 1.25 -10.48 0.28
C LYS A 2 1.43 -9.84 -1.10
N GLU A 3 0.54 -10.13 -2.05
CA GLU A 3 0.59 -9.57 -3.41
C GLU A 3 0.40 -8.06 -3.46
N VAL A 4 -0.56 -7.52 -2.70
CA VAL A 4 -0.82 -6.07 -2.63
C VAL A 4 0.37 -5.35 -2.02
N ALA A 5 0.86 -5.84 -0.87
CA ALA A 5 2.01 -5.26 -0.19
C ALA A 5 3.27 -5.33 -1.06
N PHE A 6 3.50 -6.46 -1.74
CA PHE A 6 4.61 -6.64 -2.67
C PHE A 6 4.51 -5.69 -3.88
N CYS A 7 3.34 -5.58 -4.50
CA CYS A 7 3.12 -4.66 -5.61
C CYS A 7 3.38 -3.22 -5.19
N LEU A 8 2.82 -2.79 -4.06
CA LEU A 8 3.00 -1.44 -3.53
C LEU A 8 4.47 -1.14 -3.24
N ALA A 9 5.18 -2.06 -2.58
CA ALA A 9 6.60 -1.95 -2.28
C ALA A 9 7.45 -1.85 -3.55
N ASN A 10 7.31 -2.81 -4.46
CA ASN A 10 8.14 -2.93 -5.64
C ASN A 10 7.93 -1.77 -6.63
N LYS A 11 6.66 -1.47 -6.97
CA LYS A 11 6.37 -0.43 -7.97
C LYS A 11 6.62 0.99 -7.48
N ASN A 12 6.66 1.22 -6.16
CA ASN A 12 6.93 2.54 -5.58
C ASN A 12 8.30 2.62 -4.90
N ASN A 13 9.17 1.63 -5.16
CA ASN A 13 10.53 1.55 -4.62
C ASN A 13 10.61 1.85 -3.12
N THR A 14 9.78 1.14 -2.34
CA THR A 14 9.68 1.29 -0.89
C THR A 14 9.60 -0.08 -0.23
N ALA A 15 9.83 -0.12 1.09
CA ALA A 15 9.70 -1.34 1.87
C ALA A 15 8.25 -1.55 2.34
N ALA A 16 7.84 -2.82 2.44
CA ALA A 16 6.67 -3.21 3.21
C ALA A 16 7.12 -3.62 4.62
N LEU A 17 6.72 -2.84 5.62
CA LEU A 17 7.00 -3.09 7.03
C LEU A 17 5.98 -4.10 7.56
N GLU A 18 6.45 -5.19 8.16
CA GLU A 18 5.59 -6.17 8.82
C GLU A 18 5.21 -5.69 10.22
N GLN A 19 3.96 -5.95 10.62
CA GLN A 19 3.46 -5.69 11.97
C GLN A 19 3.18 -7.01 12.70
N GLU A 20 3.14 -6.96 14.04
CA GLU A 20 2.91 -8.12 14.89
C GLU A 20 1.52 -8.76 14.68
N ASP A 21 0.53 -7.97 14.26
CA ASP A 21 -0.83 -8.43 13.93
C ASP A 21 -0.93 -9.10 12.54
N GLY A 22 0.21 -9.29 11.87
CA GLY A 22 0.28 -9.84 10.52
C GLY A 22 -0.11 -8.86 9.40
N SER A 23 -0.49 -7.63 9.74
CA SER A 23 -0.71 -6.58 8.74
C SER A 23 0.62 -6.03 8.22
N ARG A 24 0.56 -5.27 7.13
CA ARG A 24 1.73 -4.63 6.53
C ARG A 24 1.51 -3.14 6.33
N VAL A 25 2.57 -2.37 6.54
CA VAL A 25 2.58 -0.92 6.28
C VAL A 25 3.49 -0.62 5.11
N VAL A 26 2.98 0.12 4.12
CA VAL A 26 3.78 0.63 3.01
C VAL A 26 3.74 2.16 3.02
N LEU A 27 4.92 2.77 3.07
CA LEU A 27 5.09 4.22 3.09
C LEU A 27 5.69 4.69 1.76
N ILE A 28 4.90 5.38 0.95
CA ILE A 28 5.41 6.02 -0.26
C ILE A 28 5.93 7.39 0.13
N LYS A 29 7.17 7.70 -0.24
CA LYS A 29 7.81 8.98 0.05
C LYS A 29 7.80 9.89 -1.19
N ASN A 30 7.82 11.19 -0.97
CA ASN A 30 8.07 12.19 -2.00
C ASN A 30 9.57 12.29 -2.32
N GLY A 31 9.93 13.10 -3.32
CA GLY A 31 11.32 13.33 -3.72
C GLY A 31 12.20 13.99 -2.63
N TYR A 32 11.59 14.49 -1.55
CA TYR A 32 12.27 15.09 -0.39
C TYR A 32 12.33 14.15 0.82
N GLY A 33 11.89 12.90 0.68
CA GLY A 33 11.91 11.88 1.74
C GLY A 33 10.73 11.91 2.72
N GLY A 34 9.81 12.88 2.61
CA GLY A 34 8.58 12.94 3.40
C GLY A 34 7.53 11.92 2.92
N VAL A 35 6.77 11.32 3.82
CA VAL A 35 5.70 10.36 3.44
C VAL A 35 4.59 11.09 2.70
N SER A 36 4.26 10.68 1.48
CA SER A 36 3.14 11.21 0.67
C SER A 36 1.86 10.39 0.87
N LEU A 37 2.01 9.06 0.89
CA LEU A 37 0.94 8.09 1.11
C LEU A 37 1.38 7.01 2.09
N ALA A 38 0.48 6.66 3.01
CA ALA A 38 0.66 5.52 3.92
C ALA A 38 -0.46 4.52 3.69
N PHE A 39 -0.10 3.25 3.51
CA PHE A 39 -1.02 2.12 3.36
C PHE A 39 -0.88 1.19 4.55
N SER A 40 -1.99 0.80 5.15
CA SER A 40 -2.11 -0.32 6.08
C SER A 40 -2.90 -1.43 5.38
N ILE A 41 -2.30 -2.61 5.25
CA ILE A 41 -2.84 -3.74 4.50
C ILE A 41 -3.08 -4.87 5.48
N TYR A 42 -4.35 -5.20 5.71
CA TYR A 42 -4.78 -6.20 6.67
C TYR A 42 -5.18 -7.50 5.95
N PRO A 43 -4.90 -8.68 6.53
CA PRO A 43 -5.50 -9.92 6.06
C PRO A 43 -7.02 -9.86 6.21
N GLU A 44 -7.77 -10.23 5.17
CA GLU A 44 -9.23 -10.33 5.26
C GLU A 44 -9.73 -11.47 4.35
N GLY A 45 -10.07 -12.61 4.94
CA GLY A 45 -10.49 -13.80 4.21
C GLY A 45 -9.47 -14.23 3.14
N THR A 46 -9.94 -14.40 1.90
CA THR A 46 -9.09 -14.66 0.73
C THR A 46 -8.44 -13.40 0.14
N GLY A 47 -8.85 -12.22 0.63
CA GLY A 47 -8.47 -10.92 0.12
C GLY A 47 -7.65 -10.09 1.10
N SER A 48 -7.82 -8.77 1.04
CA SER A 48 -7.18 -7.82 1.94
C SER A 48 -7.98 -6.54 2.06
N ARG A 49 -8.13 -6.05 3.28
CA ARG A 49 -8.56 -4.68 3.55
C ARG A 49 -7.37 -3.74 3.44
N ILE A 50 -7.55 -2.60 2.78
CA ILE A 50 -6.50 -1.61 2.59
C ILE A 50 -7.01 -0.26 3.07
N ASP A 51 -6.37 0.27 4.12
CA ASP A 51 -6.61 1.62 4.61
C ASP A 51 -5.47 2.51 4.10
N TYR A 52 -5.77 3.59 3.38
CA TYR A 52 -4.76 4.48 2.81
C TYR A 52 -4.99 5.94 3.18
N ARG A 53 -3.91 6.64 3.55
CA ARG A 53 -3.94 8.01 4.10
C ARG A 53 -3.23 8.98 3.16
N LYS A 54 -3.91 10.05 2.74
CA LYS A 54 -3.45 11.04 1.75
C LYS A 54 -2.93 12.36 2.33
N LYS A 55 -2.56 12.39 3.62
CA LYS A 55 -2.33 13.63 4.37
C LYS A 55 -1.27 14.60 3.80
N PHE A 56 -0.43 14.16 2.87
CA PHE A 56 0.76 14.89 2.45
C PHE A 56 0.83 15.19 0.94
N GLY A 57 -0.32 15.11 0.25
CA GLY A 57 -0.41 15.32 -1.20
C GLY A 57 -0.09 14.06 -2.01
N THR A 58 -0.66 13.95 -3.22
CA THR A 58 -0.48 12.76 -4.05
C THR A 58 0.66 12.99 -5.04
N ILE A 59 1.74 12.20 -4.96
CA ILE A 59 2.77 12.15 -6.02
C ILE A 59 2.63 10.82 -6.75
N GLY A 60 2.30 10.90 -8.04
CA GLY A 60 2.15 9.75 -8.92
C GLY A 60 0.90 8.91 -8.68
N GLY A 61 0.61 8.02 -9.65
CA GLY A 61 -0.57 7.15 -9.65
C GLY A 61 -0.24 5.66 -9.70
N VAL A 62 1.03 5.28 -9.65
CA VAL A 62 1.50 3.90 -9.82
C VAL A 62 0.90 2.95 -8.78
N TRP A 63 0.73 3.40 -7.54
CA TRP A 63 0.08 2.65 -6.46
C TRP A 63 -1.33 2.18 -6.80
N LYS A 64 -2.06 2.89 -7.69
CA LYS A 64 -3.43 2.50 -8.11
C LYS A 64 -3.47 1.18 -8.86
N GLN A 65 -2.34 0.73 -9.44
CA GLN A 65 -2.26 -0.59 -10.10
C GLN A 65 -2.22 -1.75 -9.09
N CYS A 66 -1.92 -1.46 -7.83
CA CYS A 66 -1.76 -2.44 -6.77
C CYS A 66 -2.98 -2.59 -5.87
N VAL A 67 -3.92 -1.64 -5.96
CA VAL A 67 -5.13 -1.60 -5.13
C VAL A 67 -6.36 -1.55 -6.04
N GLY A 68 -7.42 -2.29 -5.72
CA GLY A 68 -8.69 -2.21 -6.46
C GLY A 68 -8.97 -3.30 -7.51
N LYS A 69 -8.38 -4.51 -7.43
CA LYS A 69 -8.96 -5.68 -8.12
C LYS A 69 -9.90 -6.45 -7.17
N ASN A 70 -11.16 -6.04 -7.15
CA ASN A 70 -12.32 -6.92 -6.94
C ASN A 70 -13.59 -6.13 -7.34
N SER A 71 -13.94 -6.22 -8.61
CA SER A 71 -15.34 -6.16 -9.03
C SER A 71 -15.56 -7.45 -9.82
N ALA A 72 -16.59 -8.17 -9.43
CA ALA A 72 -16.98 -9.47 -9.92
C ALA A 72 -16.80 -9.65 -11.44
N ASN A 73 -16.27 -10.81 -11.81
CA ASN A 73 -16.80 -11.64 -12.89
C ASN A 73 -16.51 -13.10 -12.55
#